data_AF-W1PNN3-F1
#
_entry.id   AF-W1PNN3-F1
#
_cell.length_a   1.000
_cell.length_b   1.000
_cell.length_c   1.000
_cell.angle_alpha   90.00
_cell.angle_beta   90.00
_cell.angle_gamma   90.00
#
_symmetry.space_group_name_H-M   'P 1'
#
loop_
_entity.id
_entity.type
_entity.pdbx_description
1 polymer ?
#
loop_
_entity_poly.entity_id
_entity_poly.type
_entity_poly.pdbx_seq_one_letter_code
_entity_poly.pdbx_strand_id
1 'polypeptide(L)' 'MGKNVSNAKTFLEKRYTDNMGLDDAVHTAILTLKEGFEGQISGKNIEIGIIGPEPDPKFRVLTPAEIDDYLAEVE' A
#
# COMPACT_ATOMS: atom_id res chain seq x y z
N MET A 1 -1.20 16.74 1.54
CA MET A 1 -0.72 15.97 0.37
C MET A 1 0.78 16.20 0.23
N GLY A 2 1.57 15.13 0.15
CA GLY A 2 3.04 15.17 0.22
C GLY A 2 3.74 15.56 -1.09
N LYS A 3 5.05 15.75 -1.04
CA LYS A 3 5.91 16.26 -2.13
C LYS A 3 5.86 15.41 -3.43
N ASN A 4 5.44 14.14 -3.37
CA ASN A 4 5.37 13.22 -4.51
C ASN A 4 3.93 12.82 -4.91
N VAL A 5 2.92 13.61 -4.56
CA VAL A 5 1.51 13.25 -4.80
C VAL A 5 1.17 13.10 -6.28
N SER A 6 1.79 13.87 -7.17
CA SER A 6 1.51 13.85 -8.61
C SER A 6 1.91 12.50 -9.24
N ASN A 7 3.09 11.99 -8.90
CA ASN A 7 3.55 10.69 -9.38
C ASN A 7 2.73 9.55 -8.78
N ALA A 8 2.46 9.59 -7.48
CA ALA A 8 1.64 8.59 -6.80
C ALA A 8 0.24 8.50 -7.41
N LYS A 9 -0.40 9.65 -7.71
CA LYS A 9 -1.72 9.69 -8.32
C LYS A 9 -1.73 9.02 -9.70
N THR A 10 -0.80 9.36 -10.57
CA THR A 10 -0.73 8.76 -11.92
C THR A 10 -0.46 7.25 -11.86
N PHE A 11 0.31 6.79 -10.88
CA PHE A 11 0.60 5.37 -10.70
C PHE A 11 -0.62 4.57 -10.23
N LEU A 12 -1.37 5.14 -9.27
CA LEU A 12 -2.64 4.58 -8.80
C LEU A 12 -3.68 4.56 -9.93
N GLU A 13 -3.81 5.65 -10.69
CA GLU A 13 -4.76 5.73 -11.82
C GLU A 13 -4.49 4.67 -12.90
N LYS A 14 -3.23 4.28 -13.11
CA LYS A 14 -2.87 3.23 -14.08
C LYS A 14 -3.12 1.80 -13.58
N ARG A 15 -3.05 1.57 -12.27
CA ARG A 15 -3.19 0.24 -11.66
C ARG A 15 -4.58 -0.01 -11.08
N TYR A 16 -5.35 1.04 -10.83
CA TYR A 16 -6.71 0.94 -10.33
C TYR A 16 -7.59 0.14 -11.28
N THR A 17 -8.33 -0.82 -10.71
CA THR A 17 -9.38 -1.58 -11.41
C THR A 17 -10.55 -1.79 -10.45
N ASP A 18 -11.79 -1.76 -10.95
CA ASP A 18 -12.99 -1.88 -10.11
C ASP A 18 -13.15 -3.27 -9.44
N ASN A 19 -12.43 -4.29 -9.90
CA ASN A 19 -12.43 -5.63 -9.32
C ASN A 19 -11.14 -5.92 -8.52
N MET A 20 -10.45 -4.87 -8.07
CA MET A 20 -9.24 -5.00 -7.27
C MET A 20 -9.58 -5.54 -5.87
N GLY A 21 -8.97 -6.68 -5.52
CA GLY A 21 -9.07 -7.22 -4.17
C GLY A 21 -8.35 -6.35 -3.14
N LEU A 22 -8.66 -6.55 -1.87
CA LEU A 22 -7.99 -5.85 -0.77
C LEU A 22 -6.47 -6.10 -0.78
N ASP A 23 -6.06 -7.31 -1.15
CA ASP A 23 -4.67 -7.73 -1.25
C ASP A 23 -3.93 -7.02 -2.40
N ASP A 24 -4.51 -7.04 -3.61
CA ASP A 24 -3.99 -6.30 -4.77
C ASP A 24 -3.91 -4.78 -4.51
N ALA A 25 -4.86 -4.23 -3.76
CA ALA A 25 -4.86 -2.83 -3.36
C ALA A 25 -3.70 -2.50 -2.41
N VAL A 26 -3.42 -3.37 -1.44
CA VAL A 26 -2.26 -3.24 -0.54
C VAL A 26 -0.96 -3.32 -1.34
N HIS A 27 -0.82 -4.30 -2.23
CA HIS A 27 0.34 -4.42 -3.12
C HIS A 27 0.55 -3.18 -3.99
N THR A 28 -0.50 -2.70 -4.63
CA THR A 28 -0.44 -1.49 -5.46
C THR A 28 -0.02 -0.27 -4.65
N ALA A 29 -0.53 -0.13 -3.42
CA ALA A 29 -0.16 0.96 -2.53
C ALA A 29 1.32 0.90 -2.12
N ILE A 30 1.83 -0.29 -1.77
CA ILE A 30 3.24 -0.50 -1.41
C ILE A 30 4.16 -0.16 -2.58
N LEU A 31 3.85 -0.63 -3.78
CA LEU A 31 4.60 -0.29 -5.00
C LEU A 31 4.63 1.21 -5.27
N THR A 32 3.50 1.88 -5.07
CA THR A 32 3.40 3.34 -5.23
C THR A 32 4.29 4.08 -4.24
N LEU A 33 4.34 3.61 -2.99
CA LEU A 33 5.22 4.15 -1.97
C LEU A 33 6.69 3.93 -2.32
N LYS A 34 7.05 2.74 -2.83
CA LYS A 34 8.42 2.37 -3.22
C LYS A 34 8.93 3.23 -4.37
N GLU A 35 8.10 3.52 -5.36
CA GLU A 35 8.43 4.45 -6.46
C GLU A 35 8.57 5.91 -6.00
N GLY A 36 7.80 6.31 -4.97
CA GLY A 36 7.78 7.68 -4.44
C GLY A 36 8.84 7.96 -3.37
N PHE A 37 9.59 6.95 -2.94
CA PHE A 37 10.55 7.03 -1.83
C PHE A 37 11.94 6.63 -2.31
N GLU A 38 12.90 7.55 -2.25
CA GLU A 38 14.30 7.32 -2.66
C GLU A 38 15.09 6.54 -1.60
N GLY A 39 14.64 5.33 -1.25
CA GLY A 39 15.28 4.48 -0.25
C GLY A 39 14.59 3.13 -0.04
N GLN A 40 15.14 2.32 0.88
CA GLN A 40 14.49 1.06 1.28
C GLN A 40 13.27 1.36 2.17
N ILE A 41 12.13 0.83 1.73
CA ILE A 41 10.92 0.74 2.54
C ILE A 41 11.04 -0.49 3.44
N SER A 42 10.67 -0.34 4.71
CA SER A 42 10.63 -1.40 5.71
C SER A 42 9.41 -1.17 6.61
N GLY A 43 8.90 -2.21 7.26
CA GLY A 43 7.78 -2.12 8.21
C GLY A 43 8.00 -1.18 9.40
N LYS A 44 9.21 -0.64 9.59
CA LYS A 44 9.51 0.42 10.57
C LYS A 44 9.43 1.85 10.01
N ASN A 45 9.51 1.99 8.69
CA ASN A 45 9.56 3.28 7.99
C ASN A 45 8.20 3.66 7.39
N ILE A 46 7.32 2.69 7.21
CA ILE A 46 5.97 2.89 6.70
C ILE A 46 4.95 2.23 7.61
N GLU A 47 3.72 2.72 7.56
CA GLU A 47 2.59 2.20 8.32
C GLU A 47 1.42 2.00 7.37
N ILE A 48 0.81 0.81 7.40
CA ILE A 48 -0.26 0.42 6.50
C ILE A 48 -1.50 0.11 7.33
N GLY A 49 -2.59 0.83 7.06
CA GLY A 49 -3.90 0.58 7.63
C GLY A 49 -4.85 0.05 6.55
N ILE A 50 -5.53 -1.05 6.84
CA ILE A 50 -6.55 -1.62 5.95
C ILE A 50 -7.91 -1.58 6.61
N ILE A 51 -8.96 -1.40 5.82
CA ILE A 51 -10.35 -1.51 6.27
C ILE A 51 -10.89 -2.81 5.68
N GLY A 52 -11.40 -3.69 6.55
CA GLY A 52 -12.00 -4.95 6.12
C GLY A 52 -13.20 -4.75 5.20
N PRO A 53 -13.56 -5.75 4.39
CA PRO A 53 -14.73 -5.68 3.52
C PRO A 53 -16.02 -5.62 4.34
N GLU A 54 -17.07 -5.05 3.75
CA GLU A 54 -18.42 -5.08 4.32
C GLU A 54 -18.88 -6.53 4.59
N PRO A 55 -19.72 -6.77 5.62
CA PRO A 55 -20.55 -5.79 6.34
C PRO A 55 -19.93 -5.19 7.62
N ASP A 56 -18.72 -5.57 8.02
CA ASP A 56 -18.07 -5.08 9.25
C ASP A 56 -16.72 -4.42 8.90
N PRO A 57 -16.74 -3.17 8.38
CA PRO A 57 -15.53 -2.46 7.99
C PRO A 57 -14.72 -2.07 9.22
N LYS A 58 -13.91 -3.00 9.71
CA LYS A 58 -12.95 -2.77 10.79
C LYS A 58 -11.64 -2.27 10.22
N PHE A 59 -11.23 -1.10 10.68
CA PHE A 59 -9.88 -0.61 10.47
C PHE A 59 -8.90 -1.42 11.32
N ARG A 60 -7.89 -2.02 10.69
CA ARG A 60 -6.74 -2.60 11.37
C ARG A 60 -5.46 -2.03 10.80
N VAL A 61 -4.49 -1.80 11.68
CA VAL A 61 -3.12 -1.46 11.30
C VAL A 61 -2.34 -2.75 11.19
N LEU A 62 -1.63 -2.94 10.08
CA LEU A 62 -0.75 -4.08 9.88
C LEU A 62 0.46 -3.97 10.80
N THR A 63 0.89 -5.09 11.34
CA THR A 63 2.12 -5.14 12.12
C THR A 63 3.35 -4.95 11.23
N PRO A 64 4.48 -4.46 11.77
CA PRO A 64 5.71 -4.33 11.00
C PRO A 64 6.15 -5.64 10.33
N ALA A 65 5.84 -6.79 10.94
CA ALA A 65 6.13 -8.11 10.39
C ALA A 65 5.24 -8.43 9.17
N GLU A 66 3.93 -8.14 9.24
CA GLU A 66 3.04 -8.27 8.08
C GLU A 66 3.50 -7.36 6.93
N ILE A 67 3.92 -6.13 7.24
CA ILE A 67 4.41 -5.20 6.21
C ILE A 67 5.69 -5.74 5.57
N ASP A 68 6.60 -6.33 6.34
CA ASP A 68 7.84 -6.93 5.81
C ASP A 68 7.55 -8.13 4.90
N ASP A 69 6.57 -8.95 5.26
CA ASP A 69 6.09 -10.08 4.45
C ASP A 69 5.50 -9.59 3.11
N TYR A 70 4.61 -8.59 3.15
CA TYR A 70 4.08 -7.94 1.95
C TYR A 70 5.17 -7.26 1.11
N LEU A 71 6.22 -6.71 1.73
CA LEU A 71 7.35 -6.13 1.00
C LEU A 71 8.18 -7.20 0.29
N ALA A 72 8.32 -8.39 0.89
CA ALA A 72 9.02 -9.52 0.30
C ALA A 72 8.22 -10.16 -0.85
N GLU A 73 6.89 -10.20 -0.77
CA GLU A 73 6.03 -10.66 -1.89
C GLU A 73 6.05 -9.70 -3.10
N VAL A 74 6.40 -8.43 -2.87
CA VAL A 74 6.45 -7.37 -3.90
C VAL A 74 7.84 -7.26 -4.58
N GLU A 75 8.84 -8.04 -4.16
CA GLU A 75 10.20 -8.02 -4.74
C GLU A 75 10.31 -8.64 -6.14
#